data_AF-A0A7S2KKZ1-F1
#
_entry.id   AF-A0A7S2KKZ1-F1
#
_cell.length_a   1.000
_cell.length_b   1.000
_cell.length_c   1.000
_cell.angle_alpha   90.00
_cell.angle_beta   90.00
_cell.angle_gamma   90.00
#
_symmetry.space_group_name_H-M   'P 1'
#
loop_
_entity.id
_entity.type
_entity.pdbx_description
1 polymer ?
#
loop_
_entity_poly.entity_id
_entity_poly.type
_entity_poly.pdbx_seq_one_letter_code
_entity_poly.pdbx_strand_id
1 'polypeptide(L)'
;SLSQQLPGVNCIQITNTPACLILEDDAIPTQNFFSKLCSILQSLPSDYHICQIGYSRPARAPLQSIGDEGLVSIPTFTFFMTGYLITTAGAKFLLQNLPVVGPIDTWINTLRGNNGLKGFASSKILLKQQYSDSKIGWRAADSDVFYSGHPARPKSDS
;
A
#
# COMPACT_ATOMS: atom_id res chain seq x y z
N SER A 1 3.06 7.66 -29.52
CA SER A 1 2.97 8.99 -28.90
C SER A 1 1.62 9.08 -28.19
N LEU A 2 1.61 9.28 -26.88
CA LEU A 2 0.38 9.39 -26.09
C LEU A 2 0.45 10.68 -25.28
N SER A 3 0.02 11.76 -25.93
CA SER A 3 -0.22 13.04 -25.27
C SER A 3 -1.46 13.66 -25.92
N GLN A 4 -2.63 13.10 -25.62
CA GLN A 4 -3.83 13.91 -25.61
C GLN A 4 -3.85 14.62 -24.25
N GLN A 5 -3.29 15.83 -24.23
CA GLN A 5 -3.41 16.73 -23.08
C GLN A 5 -4.88 17.19 -23.01
N LEU A 6 -5.55 16.85 -21.92
CA LEU A 6 -6.81 17.49 -21.56
C LEU A 6 -6.51 18.97 -21.26
N PRO A 7 -7.19 19.93 -21.91
CA PRO A 7 -6.90 21.35 -21.71
C PRO A 7 -7.14 21.76 -20.25
N GLY A 8 -6.10 22.33 -19.62
CA GLY A 8 -6.12 22.80 -18.23
C GLY A 8 -5.38 21.91 -17.23
N VAL A 9 -4.93 20.72 -17.62
CA VAL A 9 -4.11 19.85 -16.74
C VAL A 9 -2.65 19.99 -17.12
N ASN A 10 -1.90 20.83 -16.39
CA ASN A 10 -0.45 20.78 -16.41
C ASN A 10 -0.01 19.46 -15.76
N CYS A 11 0.22 18.42 -16.57
CA CYS A 11 0.84 17.18 -16.11
C CYS A 11 2.31 17.47 -15.75
N ILE A 12 2.56 17.87 -14.51
CA ILE A 12 3.91 17.83 -13.96
C ILE A 12 4.29 16.35 -13.88
N GLN A 13 5.36 15.95 -14.58
CA GLN A 13 5.92 14.63 -14.44
C GLN A 13 6.57 14.53 -13.05
N ILE A 14 5.82 14.00 -12.08
CA ILE A 14 6.22 13.92 -10.67
C ILE A 14 7.07 12.66 -10.41
N THR A 15 7.05 11.68 -11.31
CA THR A 15 7.84 10.44 -11.22
C THR A 15 8.32 9.99 -12.60
N ASN A 16 9.43 9.26 -12.63
CA ASN A 16 9.96 8.65 -13.85
C ASN A 16 9.24 7.34 -14.23
N THR A 17 8.40 6.82 -13.35
CA THR A 17 7.77 5.51 -13.53
C THR A 17 6.26 5.65 -13.44
N PRO A 18 5.52 5.50 -14.56
CA PRO A 18 4.07 5.53 -14.55
C PRO A 18 3.50 4.51 -13.56
N ALA A 19 2.57 4.97 -12.74
CA ALA A 19 1.92 4.15 -11.72
C ALA A 19 0.44 4.53 -11.59
N CYS A 20 -0.35 3.57 -11.14
CA CYS A 20 -1.73 3.77 -10.76
C CYS A 20 -1.82 3.90 -9.24
N LEU A 21 -2.60 4.88 -8.77
CA LEU A 21 -3.01 4.96 -7.37
C LEU A 21 -4.30 4.15 -7.20
N ILE A 22 -4.24 3.11 -6.39
CA ILE A 22 -5.39 2.28 -6.03
C ILE A 22 -5.80 2.63 -4.60
N LEU A 23 -7.10 2.83 -4.40
CA LEU A 23 -7.72 3.21 -3.13
C LEU A 23 -8.87 2.24 -2.85
N GLU A 24 -9.06 1.88 -1.58
CA GLU A 24 -10.34 1.34 -1.10
C GLU A 24 -11.43 2.43 -1.21
N ASP A 25 -12.69 2.03 -1.27
CA ASP A 25 -13.84 2.92 -1.38
C ASP A 25 -14.05 3.78 -0.12
N ASP A 26 -13.52 3.34 1.01
CA ASP A 26 -13.55 4.01 2.31
C ASP A 26 -12.24 4.73 2.66
N ALA A 27 -11.36 4.95 1.67
CA ALA A 27 -10.07 5.61 1.89
C ALA A 27 -10.22 7.13 2.15
N ILE A 28 -9.72 7.59 3.30
CA ILE A 28 -9.67 9.00 3.70
C ILE A 28 -8.24 9.55 3.60
N PRO A 29 -7.98 10.57 2.75
CA PRO A 29 -6.71 11.28 2.71
C PRO A 29 -6.38 12.00 4.02
N THR A 30 -5.13 11.89 4.46
CA THR A 30 -4.61 12.70 5.57
C THR A 30 -4.31 14.14 5.13
N GLN A 31 -4.11 15.04 6.10
CA GLN A 31 -3.71 16.42 5.82
C GLN A 31 -2.45 16.46 4.93
N ASN A 32 -2.45 17.38 3.96
CA ASN A 32 -1.38 17.56 2.97
C ASN A 32 -1.12 16.32 2.10
N PHE A 33 -2.14 15.49 1.86
CA PHE A 33 -2.05 14.26 1.07
C PHE A 33 -1.30 14.44 -0.25
N PHE A 34 -1.72 15.38 -1.09
CA PHE A 34 -1.10 15.60 -2.41
C PHE A 34 0.38 15.95 -2.32
N SER A 35 0.75 16.89 -1.44
CA SER A 35 2.14 17.29 -1.26
C SER A 35 3.02 16.13 -0.78
N LYS A 36 2.52 15.33 0.18
CA LYS A 36 3.21 14.11 0.65
C LYS A 36 3.32 13.07 -0.45
N LEU A 37 2.26 12.87 -1.23
CA LEU A 37 2.23 11.91 -2.33
C LEU A 37 3.25 12.29 -3.40
N CYS A 38 3.35 13.57 -3.76
CA CYS A 38 4.37 14.05 -4.70
C CYS A 38 5.78 13.77 -4.19
N SER A 39 6.05 14.03 -2.91
CA SER A 39 7.37 13.79 -2.30
C SER A 39 7.73 12.29 -2.30
N ILE A 40 6.75 11.42 -2.02
CA ILE A 40 6.93 9.96 -2.12
C ILE A 40 7.23 9.52 -3.55
N LEU A 41 6.47 10.03 -4.53
CA LEU A 41 6.65 9.70 -5.94
C LEU A 41 8.04 10.10 -6.47
N GLN A 42 8.62 11.18 -5.95
CA GLN A 42 9.98 11.62 -6.25
C GLN A 42 11.06 10.79 -5.54
N SER A 43 10.74 10.25 -4.36
CA SER A 43 11.66 9.44 -3.55
C SER A 43 11.70 7.96 -3.93
N LEU A 44 10.72 7.48 -4.69
CA LEU A 44 10.63 6.07 -5.06
C LEU A 44 11.72 5.68 -6.07
N PRO A 45 12.37 4.51 -5.92
CA PRO A 45 13.26 3.97 -6.94
C PRO A 45 12.53 3.80 -8.27
N SER A 46 13.18 4.05 -9.40
CA SER A 46 12.53 4.00 -10.73
C SER A 46 12.02 2.60 -11.13
N ASP A 47 12.54 1.55 -10.50
CA ASP A 47 12.20 0.16 -10.79
C ASP A 47 11.27 -0.47 -9.74
N TYR A 48 10.61 0.33 -8.91
CA TYR A 48 9.67 -0.18 -7.91
C TYR A 48 8.46 -0.90 -8.54
N HIS A 49 7.92 -1.87 -7.81
CA HIS A 49 6.72 -2.60 -8.20
C HIS A 49 5.46 -2.02 -7.54
N ILE A 50 5.51 -1.84 -6.22
CA ILE A 50 4.38 -1.39 -5.40
C ILE A 50 4.87 -0.50 -4.26
N CYS A 51 4.09 0.52 -3.88
CA CYS A 51 4.33 1.33 -2.68
C CYS A 51 3.05 1.50 -1.89
N GLN A 52 2.98 0.94 -0.68
CA GLN A 52 1.84 1.07 0.21
C GLN A 52 1.82 2.44 0.89
N ILE A 53 0.70 3.16 0.83
CA ILE A 53 0.57 4.51 1.41
C ILE A 53 -0.60 4.64 2.40
N GLY A 54 -1.50 3.66 2.43
CA GLY A 54 -2.49 3.43 3.48
C GLY A 54 -2.37 1.99 3.96
N TYR A 55 -1.83 1.80 5.16
CA TYR A 55 -1.59 0.50 5.76
C TYR A 55 -1.44 0.64 7.28
N SER A 56 -1.41 -0.49 7.98
CA SER A 56 -0.97 -0.62 9.36
C SER A 56 0.20 -1.61 9.46
N ARG A 57 0.88 -1.60 10.60
CA ARG A 57 1.97 -2.53 10.88
C ARG A 57 2.06 -2.83 12.37
N PRO A 58 2.61 -3.98 12.77
CA PRO A 58 2.94 -4.21 14.17
C PRO A 58 3.91 -3.13 14.64
N ALA A 59 3.75 -2.63 15.87
CA ALA A 59 4.58 -1.55 16.40
C ALA A 59 6.10 -1.84 16.28
N ARG A 60 6.47 -3.12 16.45
CA ARG A 60 7.85 -3.62 16.40
C ARG A 60 8.30 -4.09 15.01
N ALA A 61 7.45 -4.06 13.98
CA ALA A 61 7.84 -4.44 12.62
C ALA A 61 8.66 -3.31 11.98
N PRO A 62 9.95 -3.52 11.64
CA PRO A 62 10.79 -2.44 11.12
C PRO A 62 10.30 -1.85 9.80
N LEU A 63 10.52 -0.54 9.65
CA LEU A 63 10.53 0.17 8.38
C LEU A 63 11.98 0.58 8.13
N GLN A 64 12.63 -0.06 7.15
CA GLN A 64 13.98 0.32 6.76
C GLN A 64 13.90 1.48 5.77
N SER A 65 14.17 2.70 6.24
CA SER A 65 14.19 3.89 5.39
C SER A 65 15.11 3.75 4.19
N ILE A 66 14.68 4.27 3.06
CA ILE A 66 15.48 4.41 1.84
C ILE A 66 15.65 5.88 1.48
N GLY A 67 16.85 6.24 1.00
CA GLY A 67 17.22 7.61 0.68
C GLY A 67 17.41 8.50 1.93
N ASP A 68 17.96 9.69 1.70
CA ASP A 68 18.37 10.60 2.79
C ASP A 68 17.17 11.24 3.50
N GLU A 69 16.06 11.45 2.79
CA GLU A 69 14.85 12.07 3.34
C GLU A 69 14.00 11.10 4.18
N GLY A 70 14.23 9.79 4.04
CA GLY A 70 13.51 8.76 4.78
C GLY A 70 11.99 8.76 4.55
N LEU A 71 11.51 9.26 3.41
CA LEU A 71 10.06 9.35 3.10
C LEU A 71 9.45 8.01 2.70
N VAL A 72 10.27 7.10 2.18
CA VAL A 72 9.90 5.76 1.74
C VAL A 72 10.75 4.76 2.49
N SER A 73 10.19 3.58 2.74
CA SER A 73 10.84 2.50 3.48
C SER A 73 10.58 1.15 2.81
N ILE A 74 11.45 0.19 3.12
CA ILE A 74 11.19 -1.24 2.91
C ILE A 74 10.56 -1.76 4.21
N PRO A 75 9.25 -2.03 4.25
CA PRO A 75 8.62 -2.67 5.40
C PRO A 75 8.96 -4.15 5.48
N THR A 76 9.15 -4.65 6.71
CA THR A 76 9.23 -6.10 6.95
C THR A 76 7.87 -6.78 6.96
N PHE A 77 6.83 -6.06 7.40
CA PHE A 77 5.46 -6.55 7.45
C PHE A 77 4.46 -5.40 7.53
N THR A 78 3.42 -5.46 6.71
CA THR A 78 2.26 -4.56 6.74
C THR A 78 0.96 -5.35 6.71
N PHE A 79 -0.10 -4.80 7.27
CA PHE A 79 -1.46 -5.34 7.18
C PHE A 79 -2.44 -4.18 7.02
N PHE A 80 -3.63 -4.44 6.49
CA PHE A 80 -4.49 -3.45 5.83
C PHE A 80 -3.82 -2.82 4.61
N MET A 81 -4.62 -2.57 3.57
CA MET A 81 -4.14 -2.01 2.32
C MET A 81 -5.12 -1.00 1.72
N THR A 82 -5.49 0.01 2.53
CA THR A 82 -6.40 1.11 2.16
C THR A 82 -5.98 1.90 0.93
N GLY A 83 -4.67 1.95 0.64
CA GLY A 83 -4.25 2.40 -0.68
C GLY A 83 -2.77 2.26 -0.95
N TYR A 84 -2.46 2.14 -2.25
CA TYR A 84 -1.13 1.86 -2.73
C TYR A 84 -0.93 2.35 -4.16
N LEU A 85 0.33 2.59 -4.50
CA LEU A 85 0.78 2.84 -5.86
C LEU A 85 1.26 1.53 -6.47
N ILE A 86 0.89 1.24 -7.72
CA ILE A 86 1.36 0.06 -8.45
C ILE A 86 1.79 0.43 -9.86
N THR A 87 2.95 -0.08 -10.27
CA THR A 87 3.46 0.06 -11.65
C THR A 87 2.95 -1.08 -12.52
N THR A 88 2.99 -0.92 -13.84
CA THR A 88 2.67 -2.01 -14.77
C THR A 88 3.58 -3.24 -14.55
N ALA A 89 4.85 -3.02 -14.21
CA ALA A 89 5.78 -4.09 -13.87
C ALA A 89 5.35 -4.82 -12.59
N GLY A 90 4.94 -4.07 -11.56
CA GLY A 90 4.39 -4.64 -10.33
C GLY A 90 3.11 -5.44 -10.57
N ALA A 91 2.16 -4.92 -11.36
CA ALA A 91 0.93 -5.63 -11.69
C ALA A 91 1.21 -6.95 -12.43
N LYS A 92 2.10 -6.94 -13.44
CA LYS A 92 2.53 -8.15 -14.14
C LYS A 92 3.20 -9.16 -13.21
N PHE A 93 4.05 -8.68 -12.30
CA PHE A 93 4.70 -9.53 -11.31
C PHE A 93 3.66 -10.23 -10.43
N LEU A 94 2.65 -9.51 -9.91
CA LEU A 94 1.59 -10.12 -9.10
C LEU A 94 0.78 -11.16 -9.89
N LEU A 95 0.42 -10.86 -11.14
CA LEU A 95 -0.32 -11.80 -12.00
C LEU A 95 0.46 -13.10 -12.27
N GLN A 96 1.79 -13.01 -12.41
CA GLN A 96 2.66 -14.18 -12.61
C GLN A 96 2.82 -15.05 -11.35
N ASN A 97 2.51 -14.50 -10.18
CA ASN A 97 2.65 -15.21 -8.90
C ASN A 97 1.31 -15.75 -8.36
N LEU A 98 0.21 -15.61 -9.11
CA LEU A 98 -1.09 -16.19 -8.75
C LEU A 98 -1.00 -17.72 -8.55
N PRO A 99 -1.85 -18.31 -7.68
CA PRO A 99 -2.97 -17.68 -6.97
C PRO A 99 -2.56 -16.87 -5.72
N VAL A 100 -3.45 -15.96 -5.30
CA VAL A 100 -3.34 -15.31 -4.00
C VAL A 100 -3.58 -16.35 -2.90
N VAL A 101 -2.69 -16.40 -1.91
CA VAL A 101 -2.80 -17.32 -0.76
C VAL A 101 -2.97 -16.49 0.52
N GLY A 102 -4.17 -16.57 1.11
CA GLY A 102 -4.56 -15.76 2.27
C GLY A 102 -4.98 -14.32 1.92
N PRO A 103 -5.06 -13.42 2.91
CA PRO A 103 -5.31 -12.00 2.68
C PRO A 103 -4.26 -11.37 1.76
N ILE A 104 -4.70 -10.51 0.83
CA ILE A 104 -3.85 -9.98 -0.24
C ILE A 104 -2.67 -9.16 0.28
N ASP A 105 -2.86 -8.41 1.37
CA ASP A 105 -1.82 -7.63 2.03
C ASP A 105 -0.69 -8.52 2.56
N THR A 106 -1.05 -9.62 3.23
CA THR A 106 -0.15 -10.60 3.81
C THR A 106 0.55 -11.38 2.72
N TRP A 107 -0.17 -11.78 1.68
CA TRP A 107 0.39 -12.42 0.50
C TRP A 107 1.46 -11.55 -0.17
N ILE A 108 1.20 -10.25 -0.37
CA ILE A 108 2.20 -9.29 -0.89
C ILE A 108 3.47 -9.24 -0.02
N ASN A 109 3.35 -9.32 1.31
CA ASN A 109 4.52 -9.39 2.19
C ASN A 109 5.35 -10.66 1.93
N THR A 110 4.71 -11.81 1.70
CA THR A 110 5.43 -13.06 1.38
C THR A 110 6.21 -12.96 0.07
N LEU A 111 5.65 -12.31 -0.95
CA LEU A 111 6.33 -12.11 -2.23
C LEU A 111 7.54 -11.17 -2.14
N ARG A 112 7.50 -10.21 -1.21
CA ARG A 112 8.63 -9.30 -0.93
C ARG A 112 9.83 -10.05 -0.37
N GLY A 113 9.58 -10.98 0.56
CA GLY A 113 10.64 -11.79 1.18
C GLY A 113 11.19 -12.89 0.28
N ASN A 114 10.33 -13.55 -0.52
CA ASN A 114 10.69 -14.81 -1.17
C ASN A 114 10.92 -14.71 -2.68
N ASN A 115 10.25 -13.78 -3.37
CA ASN A 115 10.12 -13.82 -4.83
C ASN A 115 10.64 -12.55 -5.53
N GLY A 116 11.23 -11.62 -4.78
CA GLY A 116 11.87 -10.43 -5.35
C GLY A 116 10.88 -9.31 -5.74
N LEU A 117 9.69 -9.28 -5.13
CA LEU A 117 8.80 -8.12 -5.26
C LEU A 117 9.51 -6.87 -4.71
N LYS A 118 9.76 -5.88 -5.57
CA LYS A 118 10.33 -4.57 -5.21
C LYS A 118 9.25 -3.68 -4.57
N GLY A 119 8.82 -4.08 -3.38
CA GLY A 119 7.79 -3.40 -2.62
C GLY A 119 8.38 -2.37 -1.68
N PHE A 120 7.67 -1.25 -1.54
CA PHE A 120 7.96 -0.17 -0.61
C PHE A 120 6.72 0.21 0.20
N ALA A 121 6.90 1.10 1.18
CA ALA A 121 5.83 1.76 1.89
C ALA A 121 6.23 3.19 2.26
N SER A 122 5.25 4.10 2.35
CA SER A 122 5.51 5.44 2.86
C SER A 122 5.83 5.42 4.35
N SER A 123 6.83 6.16 4.79
CA SER A 123 7.23 6.20 6.20
C SER A 123 6.18 6.87 7.10
N LYS A 124 5.33 7.72 6.52
CA LYS A 124 4.12 8.27 7.15
C LYS A 124 2.89 7.77 6.40
N ILE A 125 1.82 7.46 7.14
CA ILE A 125 0.55 7.05 6.55
C ILE A 125 -0.12 8.24 5.85
N LEU A 126 -0.53 8.04 4.60
CA LEU A 126 -1.18 9.05 3.77
C LEU A 126 -2.68 8.86 3.67
N LEU A 127 -3.15 7.61 3.76
CA LEU A 127 -4.56 7.24 3.72
C LEU A 127 -4.94 6.48 4.99
N LYS A 128 -6.09 6.83 5.56
CA LYS A 128 -6.71 6.10 6.66
C LYS A 128 -8.00 5.48 6.16
N GLN A 129 -8.38 4.36 6.73
CA GLN A 129 -9.71 3.81 6.50
C GLN A 129 -10.77 4.66 7.20
N GLN A 130 -11.92 4.89 6.56
CA GLN A 130 -13.08 5.50 7.19
C GLN A 130 -13.67 4.52 8.21
N TYR A 131 -13.32 4.71 9.48
CA TYR A 131 -14.06 4.06 10.55
C TYR A 131 -15.41 4.76 10.68
N SER A 132 -16.52 4.06 10.43
CA SER A 132 -17.85 4.54 10.83
C SER A 132 -17.84 4.74 12.35
N ASP A 133 -17.86 6.00 12.79
CA ASP A 133 -17.98 6.44 14.18
C ASP A 133 -17.25 5.60 15.24
N SER A 134 -16.02 6.05 15.55
CA SER A 134 -15.45 6.15 16.90
C SER A 134 -16.02 5.23 18.01
N LYS A 135 -16.01 3.91 17.83
CA LYS A 135 -16.04 2.89 18.92
C LYS A 135 -15.93 1.44 18.48
N ILE A 136 -16.01 1.13 17.19
CA ILE A 136 -15.87 -0.26 16.71
C ILE A 136 -14.48 -0.40 16.09
N GLY A 137 -13.54 -0.94 16.87
CA GLY A 137 -12.28 -1.45 16.34
C GLY A 137 -12.52 -2.56 15.31
N TRP A 138 -11.46 -2.89 14.55
CA TRP A 138 -11.38 -3.95 13.55
C TRP A 138 -12.57 -4.93 13.54
N ARG A 139 -13.40 -4.84 12.48
CA ARG A 139 -14.49 -5.81 12.28
C ARG A 139 -13.91 -7.04 11.61
N ALA A 140 -13.57 -8.04 12.42
CA ALA A 140 -13.13 -9.35 11.96
C ALA A 140 -14.06 -9.94 10.87
N ALA A 141 -15.37 -9.68 10.98
CA ALA A 141 -16.39 -10.14 10.04
C ALA A 141 -16.29 -9.55 8.63
N ASP A 142 -15.66 -8.38 8.48
CA ASP A 142 -15.48 -7.69 7.20
C ASP A 142 -14.07 -7.91 6.64
N SER A 143 -13.23 -8.69 7.33
CA SER A 143 -11.85 -8.95 6.93
C SER A 143 -11.74 -10.21 6.09
N ASP A 144 -10.84 -10.18 5.10
CA ASP A 144 -10.39 -11.35 4.34
C ASP A 144 -9.99 -12.55 5.22
N VAL A 145 -9.61 -12.33 6.48
CA VAL A 145 -9.36 -13.40 7.46
C VAL A 145 -10.60 -14.28 7.64
N PHE A 146 -11.80 -13.68 7.73
CA PHE A 146 -13.06 -14.41 7.86
C PHE A 146 -13.40 -15.21 6.60
N TYR A 147 -13.06 -14.68 5.42
CA TYR A 147 -13.31 -15.33 4.12
C TYR A 147 -12.19 -16.29 3.67
N SER A 148 -11.04 -16.28 4.35
CA SER A 148 -9.88 -17.12 4.01
C SER A 148 -10.04 -18.61 4.31
N GLY A 149 -11.16 -19.02 4.91
CA GLY A 149 -11.42 -20.41 5.28
C GLY A 149 -10.62 -20.91 6.49
N HIS A 150 -9.88 -20.03 7.18
CA HIS A 150 -9.25 -20.32 8.46
C HIS A 150 -10.16 -19.88 9.61
N PRO A 151 -10.43 -20.75 10.62
CA PRO A 151 -11.29 -20.38 11.72
C PRO A 151 -10.68 -19.21 12.49
N ALA A 152 -11.48 -18.16 12.70
CA ALA A 152 -11.10 -17.06 13.57
C ALA A 152 -10.73 -17.63 14.95
N ARG A 153 -9.52 -17.31 15.46
CA ARG A 153 -9.15 -17.72 16.82
C ARG A 153 -10.14 -17.10 17.81
N PRO A 154 -10.70 -17.89 18.74
CA PRO A 154 -11.56 -17.35 19.78
C PRO A 154 -10.80 -16.26 20.54
N LYS A 155 -11.47 -15.16 20.85
CA LYS A 155 -10.93 -14.14 21.74
C LYS A 155 -10.60 -14.82 23.06
N SER A 156 -9.34 -14.75 23.49
CA SER A 156 -8.99 -15.09 24.86
C SER A 156 -9.55 -13.99 25.75
N ASP A 157 -10.47 -14.34 26.63
CA ASP A 157 -10.95 -13.44 27.68
C ASP A 157 -9.75 -13.05 28.57
N SER A 158 -9.48 -11.76 28.64
CA SER A 158 -8.53 -11.14 29.59
C SER A 158 -9.28 -10.19 30.50
#